data_AF-A0A522VD31-F1
#
_entry.id   AF-A0A522VD31-F1
#
_cell.length_a   1.000
_cell.length_b   1.000
_cell.length_c   1.000
_cell.angle_alpha   90.00
_cell.angle_beta   90.00
_cell.angle_gamma   90.00
#
_symmetry.space_group_name_H-M   'P 1'
#
loop_
_entity.id
_entity.type
_entity.pdbx_description
1 polymer ?
#
loop_
_entity_poly.entity_id
_entity_poly.type
_entity_poly.pdbx_seq_one_letter_code
_entity_poly.pdbx_strand_id
1 'polypeptide(L)'
;MTLAKKSPPPIPRHLLKQPAVFFALGFGSGLAPKAPGTFGTLAAIPVYGVFMHLAPLSYAALLLVVCALGVGWCGTAAERLGVHDHPAIVWDEVAGFLITMALVPAGWSAVAAGFV
;
A
#
# COMPACT_ATOMS: atom_id res chain seq x y z
N MET A 1 32.81 2.46 -1.50
CA MET A 1 32.33 2.66 -2.89
C MET A 1 30.81 2.59 -2.84
N THR A 2 30.16 3.73 -2.58
CA THR A 2 28.70 3.80 -2.44
C THR A 2 28.08 3.69 -3.82
N LEU A 3 27.39 2.59 -4.12
CA LEU A 3 26.58 2.49 -5.32
C LEU A 3 25.51 3.59 -5.24
N ALA A 4 25.66 4.65 -6.02
CA ALA A 4 24.60 5.65 -6.14
C ALA A 4 23.36 4.93 -6.70
N LYS A 5 22.36 4.71 -5.84
CA LYS A 5 21.08 4.09 -6.24
C LYS A 5 20.47 5.02 -7.29
N LYS A 6 20.47 4.58 -8.55
CA LYS A 6 19.88 5.35 -9.65
C LYS A 6 18.42 5.62 -9.31
N SER A 7 18.01 6.88 -9.39
CA SER A 7 16.62 7.26 -9.10
C SER A 7 15.68 6.46 -9.99
N PRO A 8 14.56 5.93 -9.46
CA PRO A 8 13.57 5.23 -10.26
C PRO A 8 13.00 6.18 -11.33
N PRO A 9 12.55 5.64 -12.48
CA PRO A 9 11.97 6.46 -13.54
C PRO A 9 10.72 7.20 -13.04
N PRO A 10 10.44 8.42 -13.52
CA PRO A 10 9.23 9.12 -13.15
C PRO A 10 7.99 8.39 -13.66
N ILE A 11 6.93 8.36 -12.84
CA ILE A 11 5.65 7.73 -13.20
C ILE A 11 4.85 8.66 -14.13
N PRO A 12 4.50 8.23 -15.36
CA PRO A 12 3.65 9.00 -16.24
C PRO A 12 2.25 9.24 -15.63
N ARG A 13 1.81 10.50 -15.59
CA ARG A 13 0.52 10.89 -14.98
C ARG A 13 -0.71 10.18 -15.56
N HIS A 14 -0.65 9.75 -16.82
CA HIS A 14 -1.76 9.03 -17.44
C HIS A 14 -1.93 7.61 -16.86
N LEU A 15 -0.85 7.00 -16.34
CA LEU A 15 -0.93 5.70 -15.67
C LEU A 15 -1.68 5.81 -14.34
N LEU A 16 -1.61 6.94 -13.64
CA LEU A 16 -2.36 7.18 -12.40
C LEU A 16 -3.88 7.15 -12.59
N LYS A 17 -4.37 7.29 -13.82
CA LYS A 17 -5.80 7.14 -14.15
C LYS A 17 -6.23 5.68 -14.28
N GLN A 18 -5.27 4.75 -14.37
CA GLN A 18 -5.56 3.32 -14.41
C GLN A 18 -5.77 2.83 -12.97
N PRO A 19 -6.94 2.26 -12.64
CA PRO A 19 -7.25 1.85 -11.26
C PRO A 19 -6.19 0.93 -10.66
N ALA A 20 -5.71 -0.06 -11.42
CA ALA A 20 -4.68 -0.98 -10.94
C ALA A 20 -3.38 -0.27 -10.54
N VAL A 21 -2.92 0.70 -11.33
CA VAL A 21 -1.72 1.49 -11.00
C VAL A 21 -2.01 2.42 -9.83
N PHE A 22 -3.17 3.09 -9.80
CA PHE A 22 -3.55 3.98 -8.71
C PHE A 22 -3.54 3.26 -7.34
N PHE A 23 -4.15 2.07 -7.27
CA PHE A 23 -4.14 1.27 -6.06
C PHE A 23 -2.75 0.70 -5.76
N ALA A 24 -2.03 0.16 -6.76
CA ALA A 24 -0.66 -0.33 -6.55
C ALA A 24 0.26 0.73 -5.92
N LEU A 25 0.07 2.00 -6.26
CA LEU A 25 0.81 3.14 -5.72
C LEU A 25 0.27 3.65 -4.37
N GLY A 26 -0.58 2.88 -3.68
CA GLY A 26 -1.17 3.23 -2.39
C GLY A 26 -2.00 4.51 -2.48
N PHE A 27 -2.89 4.63 -3.46
CA PHE A 27 -3.68 5.85 -3.71
C PHE A 27 -2.83 7.07 -4.09
N GLY A 28 -1.63 6.84 -4.62
CA GLY A 28 -0.65 7.88 -4.98
C GLY A 28 0.31 8.26 -3.85
N SER A 29 0.18 7.68 -2.66
CA SER A 29 1.11 7.89 -1.54
C SER A 29 2.54 7.44 -1.86
N GLY A 30 2.69 6.39 -2.68
CA GLY A 30 3.99 5.93 -3.17
C GLY A 30 4.74 6.94 -4.06
N LEU A 31 4.08 8.02 -4.50
CA LEU A 31 4.73 9.13 -5.21
C LEU A 31 5.50 10.07 -4.27
N ALA A 32 5.46 9.84 -2.95
CA ALA A 32 6.20 10.64 -1.99
C ALA A 32 7.71 10.64 -2.29
N PRO A 33 8.39 11.80 -2.24
CA PRO A 33 9.79 11.91 -2.63
C PRO A 33 10.76 11.24 -1.65
N LYS A 34 10.30 10.94 -0.43
CA LYS A 34 11.08 10.29 0.64
C LYS A 34 10.20 9.27 1.34
N ALA A 35 10.79 8.11 1.67
CA ALA A 35 10.13 7.03 2.40
C ALA A 35 8.71 6.71 1.86
N PRO A 36 8.56 6.39 0.56
CA PRO A 36 7.25 6.11 -0.03
C PRO A 36 6.49 5.01 0.71
N GLY A 37 7.20 4.03 1.29
CA GLY A 37 6.58 2.99 2.13
C GLY A 37 5.85 3.56 3.34
N THR A 38 6.47 4.50 4.08
CA THR A 38 5.83 5.20 5.21
C THR A 38 4.57 5.94 4.79
N PHE A 39 4.58 6.59 3.62
CA PHE A 39 3.38 7.23 3.08
C PHE A 39 2.33 6.21 2.65
N GLY A 40 2.74 5.03 2.17
CA GLY A 40 1.88 3.87 1.95
C GLY A 40 1.16 3.42 3.22
N THR A 41 1.89 3.24 4.32
CA THR A 41 1.32 2.92 5.64
C THR A 41 0.38 4.03 6.13
N LEU A 42 0.74 5.30 5.95
CA LEU A 42 -0.14 6.44 6.27
C LEU A 42 -1.44 6.39 5.47
N ALA A 43 -1.39 6.03 4.18
CA ALA A 43 -2.57 5.85 3.34
C ALA A 43 -3.44 4.66 3.77
N ALA A 44 -2.87 3.68 4.48
CA ALA A 44 -3.59 2.55 5.04
C ALA A 44 -4.46 2.92 6.24
N ILE A 45 -4.10 3.95 7.02
CA ILE A 45 -4.83 4.39 8.22
C ILE A 45 -6.30 4.72 7.92
N PRO A 46 -6.66 5.56 6.94
CA PRO A 46 -8.07 5.81 6.62
C PRO A 46 -8.78 4.56 6.10
N VAL A 47 -8.08 3.67 5.38
CA VAL A 47 -8.64 2.39 4.93
C VAL A 47 -8.99 1.52 6.13
N TYR A 48 -8.08 1.41 7.11
CA TYR A 48 -8.34 0.71 8.36
C TYR A 48 -9.52 1.33 9.10
N GLY A 49 -9.57 2.66 9.25
CA GLY A 49 -10.65 3.36 9.95
C GLY A 49 -12.05 3.07 9.40
N VAL A 50 -12.18 2.83 8.09
CA VAL A 50 -13.46 2.44 7.45
C VAL A 50 -13.88 1.02 7.85
N PHE A 51 -12.93 0.11 8.04
CA PHE A 51 -13.21 -1.32 8.23
C PHE A 51 -12.93 -1.86 9.63
N MET A 52 -12.38 -1.06 10.55
CA MET A 52 -11.92 -1.50 11.87
C MET A 52 -13.02 -2.07 12.78
N HIS A 53 -14.29 -1.81 12.46
CA HIS A 53 -15.46 -2.31 13.22
C HIS A 53 -16.14 -3.51 12.57
N LEU A 54 -15.57 -4.09 11.51
CA LEU A 54 -16.08 -5.34 10.95
C LEU A 54 -15.94 -6.48 11.97
N ALA A 55 -16.88 -7.42 11.93
CA ALA A 55 -16.74 -8.67 12.65
C ALA A 55 -15.48 -9.43 12.16
N PRO A 56 -14.80 -10.22 13.02
CA PRO A 56 -13.52 -10.85 12.67
C PRO A 56 -13.52 -11.63 11.35
N LEU A 57 -14.59 -12.38 11.08
CA LEU A 57 -14.71 -13.14 9.83
C LEU A 57 -14.82 -12.23 8.60
N SER A 58 -15.57 -11.14 8.69
CA SER A 58 -15.71 -10.15 7.61
C SER A 58 -14.41 -9.39 7.38
N TYR A 59 -13.68 -9.06 8.45
CA TYR A 59 -12.36 -8.44 8.35
C TYR A 59 -11.34 -9.40 7.70
N ALA A 60 -11.35 -10.68 8.07
CA ALA A 60 -10.51 -11.69 7.44
C ALA A 60 -10.82 -11.85 5.94
N ALA A 61 -12.10 -11.86 5.56
CA ALA A 61 -12.50 -11.88 4.15
C ALA A 61 -12.02 -10.63 3.39
N LEU A 62 -12.11 -9.45 4.00
CA LEU A 62 -11.56 -8.21 3.45
C LEU A 62 -10.04 -8.34 3.21
N LEU A 63 -9.27 -8.86 4.17
CA LEU A 63 -7.82 -9.05 4.01
C LEU A 63 -7.49 -9.96 2.82
N LEU A 64 -8.23 -11.07 2.65
CA LEU A 64 -8.04 -11.95 1.51
C LEU A 64 -8.27 -11.22 0.18
N VAL A 65 -9.32 -10.39 0.10
CA VAL A 65 -9.60 -9.56 -1.08
C VAL A 65 -8.49 -8.54 -1.32
N VAL A 66 -8.05 -7.82 -0.26
CA VAL A 66 -6.96 -6.83 -0.33
C VAL A 66 -5.67 -7.45 -0.84
N CYS A 67 -5.30 -8.63 -0.33
CA CYS A 67 -4.10 -9.35 -0.78
C CYS A 67 -4.25 -9.86 -2.22
N ALA A 68 -5.38 -10.48 -2.56
CA ALA A 68 -5.61 -11.03 -3.90
C ALA A 68 -5.62 -9.95 -4.98
N LEU A 69 -6.32 -8.83 -4.74
CA LEU A 69 -6.30 -7.67 -5.63
C LEU A 69 -4.91 -7.04 -5.71
N GLY A 70 -4.19 -6.99 -4.59
CA GLY A 70 -2.82 -6.51 -4.51
C GLY A 70 -1.87 -7.19 -5.46
N VAL A 71 -1.91 -8.53 -5.54
CA VAL A 71 -1.07 -9.30 -6.47
C VAL A 71 -1.30 -8.84 -7.93
N GLY A 72 -2.56 -8.68 -8.33
CA GLY A 72 -2.90 -8.24 -9.68
C GLY A 72 -2.52 -6.78 -9.96
N TRP A 73 -2.73 -5.88 -8.99
CA TRP A 73 -2.42 -4.46 -9.12
C TRP A 73 -0.93 -4.20 -9.17
N CYS A 74 -0.15 -4.80 -8.27
CA CYS A 74 1.31 -4.67 -8.25
C CYS A 74 1.93 -5.24 -9.53
N GLY A 75 1.45 -6.40 -10.01
CA GLY A 75 1.89 -6.99 -11.28
C GLY A 75 1.61 -6.07 -12.47
N THR A 76 0.37 -5.56 -12.57
CA THR A 76 -0.02 -4.61 -13.63
C THR A 76 0.82 -3.34 -13.57
N ALA A 77 1.08 -2.80 -12.38
CA ALA A 77 1.89 -1.60 -12.21
C ALA A 77 3.34 -1.83 -12.62
N ALA A 78 3.95 -2.95 -12.23
CA ALA A 78 5.31 -3.31 -12.62
C ALA A 78 5.45 -3.44 -14.15
N GLU A 79 4.48 -4.10 -14.80
CA GLU A 79 4.43 -4.22 -16.26
C GLU A 79 4.30 -2.84 -16.95
N ARG A 80 3.35 -2.02 -16.49
CA ARG A 80 3.09 -0.68 -17.07
C ARG A 80 4.24 0.29 -16.87
N LEU A 81 4.98 0.17 -15.77
CA LEU A 81 6.15 0.99 -15.47
C LEU A 81 7.42 0.48 -16.16
N GLY A 82 7.40 -0.74 -16.73
CA GLY A 82 8.54 -1.35 -17.39
C GLY A 82 9.71 -1.63 -16.43
N VAL A 83 9.44 -1.69 -15.12
CA VAL A 83 10.41 -2.00 -14.09
C VAL A 83 9.80 -2.94 -13.06
N HIS A 84 10.56 -3.98 -12.73
CA HIS A 84 10.24 -4.81 -11.58
C HIS A 84 10.55 -4.01 -10.31
N ASP A 85 9.67 -4.08 -9.31
CA ASP A 85 9.81 -3.45 -7.99
C ASP A 85 10.09 -1.94 -8.01
N HIS A 86 9.24 -1.17 -8.71
CA HIS A 86 9.27 0.28 -8.58
C HIS A 86 8.98 0.69 -7.12
N PRO A 87 9.81 1.50 -6.45
CA PRO A 87 9.66 1.83 -5.03
C PRO A 87 8.41 2.65 -4.67
N ALA A 88 7.63 3.04 -5.69
CA ALA A 88 6.35 3.71 -5.52
C ALA A 88 5.19 2.72 -5.45
N ILE A 89 5.40 1.45 -5.80
CA ILE A 89 4.44 0.38 -5.58
C ILE A 89 4.51 0.05 -4.09
N VAL A 90 3.48 0.41 -3.35
CA VAL A 90 3.44 0.37 -1.87
C VAL A 90 2.15 -0.26 -1.35
N TRP A 91 1.50 -1.09 -2.16
CA TRP A 91 0.27 -1.78 -1.76
C TRP A 91 0.53 -2.82 -0.67
N ASP A 92 1.72 -3.39 -0.63
CA ASP A 92 2.19 -4.26 0.46
C ASP A 92 2.19 -3.55 1.81
N GLU A 93 2.49 -2.26 1.87
CA GLU A 93 2.38 -1.45 3.09
C GLU A 93 0.93 -1.29 3.55
N VAL A 94 0.00 -1.10 2.60
CA VAL A 94 -1.43 -1.02 2.89
C VAL A 94 -1.95 -2.36 3.41
N ALA A 95 -1.63 -3.45 2.71
CA ALA A 95 -2.03 -4.79 3.11
C ALA A 95 -1.41 -5.20 4.45
N GLY A 96 -0.10 -4.97 4.62
CA GLY A 96 0.65 -5.30 5.83
C GLY A 96 0.14 -4.57 7.06
N PHE A 97 -0.18 -3.28 6.93
CA PHE A 97 -0.79 -2.51 8.02
C PHE A 97 -2.16 -3.06 8.41
N LEU A 98 -3.04 -3.33 7.43
CA LEU A 98 -4.36 -3.90 7.69
C LEU A 98 -4.29 -5.29 8.35
N ILE A 99 -3.33 -6.13 7.95
CA ILE A 99 -3.06 -7.44 8.57
C ILE A 99 -2.60 -7.26 10.01
N THR A 100 -1.65 -6.35 10.26
CA THR A 100 -1.13 -6.06 11.60
C THR A 100 -2.26 -5.62 12.54
N MET A 101 -3.16 -4.76 12.05
CA MET A 101 -4.32 -4.27 12.79
C MET A 101 -5.42 -5.31 13.02
N ALA A 102 -5.41 -6.43 12.30
CA ALA A 102 -6.32 -7.54 12.54
C ALA A 102 -6.01 -8.29 13.86
N LEU A 103 -4.77 -8.19 14.34
CA LEU A 103 -4.25 -8.97 15.46
C LEU A 103 -4.33 -8.25 16.80
N VAL A 104 -4.77 -6.99 16.81
CA VAL A 104 -4.82 -6.12 17.99
C VAL A 104 -6.24 -5.58 18.19
N PRO A 105 -6.62 -5.22 19.43
CA PRO A 105 -7.90 -4.56 19.68
C PRO A 105 -8.04 -3.26 18.88
N ALA A 106 -9.19 -3.07 18.25
CA ALA A 106 -9.45 -1.89 17.45
C ALA A 106 -9.40 -0.61 18.31
N GLY A 107 -8.58 0.36 17.90
CA GLY A 107 -8.46 1.63 18.60
C GLY A 107 -7.33 2.49 18.04
N TRP A 108 -7.45 3.81 18.24
CA TRP A 108 -6.46 4.77 17.76
C TRP A 108 -5.09 4.64 18.42
N SER A 109 -5.03 4.11 19.66
CA SER A 109 -3.77 3.73 20.31
C SER A 109 -3.08 2.58 19.58
N ALA A 110 -3.84 1.60 19.08
CA ALA A 110 -3.31 0.50 18.29
C ALA A 110 -2.82 0.98 16.92
N VAL A 111 -3.52 1.93 16.29
CA VAL A 111 -3.07 2.59 15.05
C VAL A 111 -1.72 3.28 15.26
N ALA A 112 -1.57 4.04 16.34
CA ALA A 112 -0.30 4.71 16.65
C ALA A 112 0.83 3.69 16.90
N ALA A 113 0.55 2.61 17.64
CA ALA A 113 1.53 1.57 17.92
C ALA A 113 1.90 0.75 16.68
N GLY A 114 0.94 0.46 15.80
CA GLY A 114 1.18 -0.30 14.56
C GLY A 114 1.84 0.52 13.45
N PHE A 115 1.92 1.84 13.61
CA PHE A 115 2.58 2.74 12.66
C PHE A 115 4.07 2.95 12.96
N VAL A 116 4.50 2.73 14.21
CA VAL A 116 5.88 2.93 14.71
C VAL A 116 6.66 1.62 14.64
#